data_AF-A0A955CC95-F1
#
_entry.id   AF-A0A955CC95-F1
#
_cell.length_a   1.000
_cell.length_b   1.000
_cell.length_c   1.000
_cell.angle_alpha   90.00
_cell.angle_beta   90.00
_cell.angle_gamma   90.00
#
_symmetry.space_group_name_H-M   'P 1'
#
loop_
_entity.id
_entity.type
_entity.pdbx_description
1 polymer ?
#
loop_
_entity_poly.entity_id
_entity_poly.type
_entity_poly.pdbx_seq_one_letter_code
_entity_poly.pdbx_strand_id
1 'polypeptide(L)'
;PLDGSSNIDVNVSVGTIFAIFERDTSNFNGDDPMSDVLQQGHRQLAAGYIVYGSSTVLTYTTGEGVHMFTLDPTVGGFILAQENVRMPDRGKMYSVNEGNWNSFPRGIQEYLKWCKSEEAGPYTARYIGSLVADFHRTLLRGGIFLYPPTAKSPSGKLRLLYEADPIAFLAEQAGGKATDGQVRILDKQPTSLHERTPLIVGSAREVERVEEFMRKYAEAPVGG
;
A
#
# COMPACT_ATOMS: atom_id res chain seq x y z
N PRO A 1 -15.14 0.11 -0.85
CA PRO A 1 -15.61 0.24 -2.26
C PRO A 1 -15.01 1.44 -2.99
N LEU A 2 -14.84 2.59 -2.31
CA LEU A 2 -14.25 3.79 -2.90
C LEU A 2 -13.17 4.36 -1.97
N ASP A 3 -11.91 4.05 -2.28
CA ASP A 3 -10.71 4.63 -1.66
C ASP A 3 -10.59 6.11 -2.01
N GLY A 4 -10.10 6.89 -1.04
CA GLY A 4 -9.94 8.33 -1.20
C GLY A 4 -11.27 9.09 -1.27
N SER A 5 -12.37 8.57 -0.72
CA SER A 5 -13.68 9.20 -0.85
C SER A 5 -13.75 10.67 -0.37
N SER A 6 -12.86 11.09 0.53
CA SER A 6 -12.72 12.50 0.93
C SER A 6 -12.25 13.43 -0.20
N ASN A 7 -11.76 12.86 -1.30
CA ASN A 7 -11.19 13.58 -2.43
C ASN A 7 -12.21 13.80 -3.56
N ILE A 8 -13.41 13.23 -3.46
CA ILE A 8 -14.46 13.33 -4.48
C ILE A 8 -14.85 14.79 -4.70
N ASP A 9 -15.14 15.51 -3.62
CA ASP A 9 -15.64 16.89 -3.67
C ASP A 9 -14.63 17.88 -4.26
N VAL A 10 -13.35 17.50 -4.32
CA VAL A 10 -12.25 18.33 -4.81
C VAL A 10 -11.66 17.85 -6.14
N ASN A 11 -12.35 16.93 -6.83
CA ASN A 11 -11.96 16.41 -8.14
C ASN A 11 -10.52 15.84 -8.19
N VAL A 12 -10.11 15.22 -7.09
CA VAL A 12 -8.83 14.51 -6.98
C VAL A 12 -9.05 13.01 -7.21
N SER A 13 -8.03 12.31 -7.68
CA SER A 13 -8.11 10.89 -8.00
C SER A 13 -8.56 10.04 -6.81
N VAL A 14 -9.46 9.12 -7.10
CA VAL A 14 -10.03 8.12 -6.17
C VAL A 14 -9.89 6.72 -6.77
N GLY A 15 -10.27 5.68 -6.05
CA GLY A 15 -10.14 4.33 -6.59
C GLY A 15 -11.02 3.27 -5.95
N THR A 16 -11.05 2.09 -6.53
CA THR A 16 -11.64 0.88 -5.94
C THR A 16 -10.54 -0.13 -5.75
N ILE A 17 -10.50 -0.81 -4.60
CA ILE A 17 -9.55 -1.89 -4.30
C ILE A 17 -10.35 -3.16 -4.09
N PHE A 18 -9.82 -4.28 -4.58
CA PHE A 18 -10.42 -5.59 -4.39
C PHE A 18 -9.37 -6.67 -4.14
N ALA A 19 -9.77 -7.68 -3.38
CA ALA A 19 -9.04 -8.91 -3.12
C ALA A 19 -9.99 -10.09 -3.37
N ILE A 20 -9.46 -11.16 -3.97
CA ILE A 20 -10.19 -12.39 -4.27
C ILE A 20 -9.46 -13.52 -3.57
N PHE A 21 -10.18 -14.24 -2.72
CA PHE A 21 -9.69 -15.41 -2.00
C PHE A 21 -10.43 -16.64 -2.49
N GLU A 22 -9.74 -17.78 -2.45
CA GLU A 22 -10.43 -19.07 -2.50
C GLU A 22 -11.11 -19.32 -1.16
N ARG A 23 -12.31 -19.87 -1.19
CA ARG A 23 -12.97 -20.33 0.02
C ARG A 23 -12.27 -21.57 0.55
N ASP A 24 -11.95 -21.60 1.84
CA ASP A 24 -11.37 -22.79 2.45
C ASP A 24 -12.45 -23.85 2.74
N THR A 25 -12.73 -24.70 1.75
CA THR A 25 -13.75 -25.74 1.90
C THR A 25 -13.38 -26.83 2.90
N SER A 26 -12.09 -26.95 3.27
CA SER A 26 -11.62 -27.99 4.19
C SER A 26 -11.96 -27.69 5.65
N ASN A 27 -12.01 -26.40 6.00
CA ASN A 27 -12.40 -25.89 7.31
C ASN A 27 -13.75 -25.18 7.28
N PHE A 28 -14.58 -25.47 6.27
CA PHE A 28 -15.85 -24.79 6.10
C PHE A 28 -16.76 -25.08 7.30
N ASN A 29 -16.99 -24.04 8.10
CA ASN A 29 -18.02 -24.02 9.11
C ASN A 29 -19.12 -23.07 8.65
N GLY A 30 -20.28 -23.63 8.25
CA GLY A 30 -21.44 -22.84 7.85
C GLY A 30 -21.93 -21.87 8.91
N ASP A 31 -21.58 -22.12 10.18
CA ASP A 31 -21.92 -21.28 11.32
C ASP A 31 -20.88 -20.17 11.59
N ASP A 32 -19.71 -20.20 10.94
CA ASP A 32 -18.69 -19.14 11.02
C ASP A 32 -18.23 -18.68 9.63
N PRO A 33 -19.04 -17.86 8.92
CA PRO A 33 -18.67 -17.28 7.63
C PRO A 33 -17.45 -16.37 7.69
N MET A 34 -17.06 -15.90 8.89
CA MET A 34 -15.90 -15.02 9.03
C MET A 34 -14.58 -15.77 8.83
N SER A 35 -14.53 -17.06 9.17
CA SER A 35 -13.37 -17.91 8.91
C SER A 35 -12.97 -17.94 7.42
N ASP A 36 -13.95 -17.89 6.51
CA ASP A 36 -13.73 -17.81 5.06
C ASP A 36 -13.11 -16.46 4.62
N VAL A 37 -13.29 -15.40 5.41
CA VAL A 37 -12.86 -14.03 5.08
C VAL A 37 -11.55 -13.67 5.78
N LEU A 38 -11.33 -14.16 7.00
CA LEU A 38 -10.16 -13.85 7.83
C LEU A 38 -8.95 -14.72 7.46
N GLN A 39 -8.57 -14.69 6.18
CA GLN A 39 -7.42 -15.40 5.64
C GLN A 39 -6.19 -14.49 5.55
N GLN A 40 -4.99 -15.05 5.74
CA GLN A 40 -3.74 -14.31 5.53
C GLN A 40 -3.64 -13.83 4.07
N GLY A 41 -3.10 -12.61 3.87
CA GLY A 41 -3.05 -11.97 2.55
C GLY A 41 -2.32 -12.78 1.47
N HIS A 42 -1.37 -13.64 1.80
CA HIS A 42 -0.70 -14.48 0.80
C HIS A 42 -1.61 -15.55 0.18
N ARG A 43 -2.80 -15.80 0.74
CA ARG A 43 -3.81 -16.74 0.19
C ARG A 43 -4.70 -16.11 -0.90
N GLN A 44 -4.48 -14.85 -1.25
CA GLN A 44 -5.21 -14.19 -2.35
C GLN A 44 -4.94 -14.92 -3.67
N LEU A 45 -6.00 -15.28 -4.40
CA LEU A 45 -5.93 -15.77 -5.78
C LEU A 45 -5.68 -14.63 -6.76
N ALA A 46 -6.29 -13.48 -6.49
CA ALA A 46 -6.13 -12.28 -7.28
C ALA A 46 -6.34 -11.04 -6.43
N ALA A 47 -5.71 -9.95 -6.81
CA ALA A 47 -5.93 -8.64 -6.21
C ALA A 47 -5.79 -7.57 -7.28
N GLY A 48 -6.44 -6.44 -7.05
CA GLY A 48 -6.36 -5.33 -7.97
C GLY A 48 -6.94 -4.05 -7.42
N TYR A 49 -6.76 -3.01 -8.21
CA TYR A 49 -7.41 -1.74 -8.01
C TYR A 49 -7.86 -1.13 -9.34
N ILE A 50 -8.81 -0.21 -9.26
CA ILE A 50 -9.15 0.70 -10.34
C ILE A 50 -8.83 2.10 -9.83
N VAL A 51 -8.01 2.85 -10.58
CA VAL A 51 -7.80 4.28 -10.32
C VAL A 51 -8.72 5.09 -11.24
N TYR A 52 -9.49 5.99 -10.65
CA TYR A 52 -10.34 6.96 -11.33
C TYR A 52 -9.60 8.31 -11.31
N GLY A 53 -8.66 8.46 -12.25
CA GLY A 53 -7.83 9.66 -12.37
C GLY A 53 -8.14 10.46 -13.64
N SER A 54 -7.11 11.03 -14.27
CA SER A 54 -7.24 11.62 -15.62
C SER A 54 -7.67 10.60 -16.68
N SER A 55 -7.42 9.31 -16.41
CA SER A 55 -8.00 8.17 -17.11
C SER A 55 -8.40 7.12 -16.07
N THR A 56 -9.30 6.21 -16.45
CA THR A 56 -9.69 5.08 -15.61
C THR A 56 -8.81 3.89 -15.93
N VAL A 57 -8.05 3.40 -14.96
CA VAL A 57 -7.09 2.30 -15.16
C VAL A 57 -7.36 1.17 -14.16
N LEU A 58 -7.63 -0.02 -14.68
CA LEU A 58 -7.70 -1.27 -13.93
C LEU A 58 -6.29 -1.87 -13.86
N THR A 59 -5.81 -2.17 -12.66
CA THR A 59 -4.54 -2.85 -12.42
C THR A 59 -4.78 -4.07 -11.57
N TYR A 60 -4.33 -5.25 -11.99
CA TYR A 60 -4.52 -6.47 -11.21
C TYR A 60 -3.36 -7.47 -11.34
N THR A 61 -3.34 -8.44 -10.45
CA THR A 61 -2.49 -9.63 -10.48
C THR A 61 -3.28 -10.88 -10.09
N THR A 62 -2.86 -12.03 -10.61
CA THR A 62 -3.32 -13.38 -10.22
C THR A 62 -2.18 -14.23 -9.67
N GLY A 63 -1.09 -13.60 -9.20
CA GLY A 63 0.13 -14.30 -8.77
C GLY A 63 1.20 -14.46 -9.85
N GLU A 64 0.91 -14.04 -11.09
CA GLU A 64 1.84 -14.08 -12.23
C GLU A 64 2.01 -12.68 -12.85
N GLY A 65 2.71 -11.81 -12.12
CA GLY A 65 2.99 -10.44 -12.56
C GLY A 65 1.80 -9.49 -12.39
N VAL A 66 2.01 -8.22 -12.71
CA VAL A 66 1.01 -7.15 -12.58
C VAL A 66 0.67 -6.61 -13.96
N HIS A 67 -0.62 -6.45 -14.25
CA HIS A 67 -1.12 -6.04 -15.57
C HIS A 67 -2.02 -4.82 -15.44
N MET A 68 -1.92 -3.89 -16.39
CA MET A 68 -2.63 -2.62 -16.38
C MET A 68 -3.44 -2.44 -17.67
N PHE A 69 -4.69 -2.04 -17.50
CA PHE A 69 -5.64 -1.82 -18.58
C PHE A 69 -6.27 -0.44 -18.43
N THR A 70 -6.33 0.32 -19.53
CA THR A 70 -6.98 1.63 -19.55
C THR A 70 -8.36 1.50 -20.18
N LEU A 71 -9.37 2.09 -19.56
CA LEU A 71 -10.72 2.16 -20.12
C LEU A 71 -10.72 3.08 -21.33
N ASP A 72 -11.09 2.54 -22.49
CA ASP A 72 -11.45 3.32 -23.66
C ASP A 72 -12.98 3.55 -23.65
N PRO A 73 -13.45 4.79 -23.38
CA PRO A 73 -14.88 5.08 -23.34
C PRO A 73 -15.55 5.01 -24.71
N THR A 74 -14.79 5.07 -25.81
CA THR A 74 -15.34 4.99 -27.17
C THR A 74 -15.69 3.56 -27.56
N VAL A 75 -14.95 2.59 -27.03
CA VAL A 75 -15.17 1.16 -27.23
C VAL A 75 -16.00 0.55 -26.09
N GLY A 76 -16.00 1.18 -24.91
CA GLY A 76 -16.68 0.69 -23.72
C GLY A 76 -15.95 -0.48 -23.05
N GLY A 77 -14.63 -0.56 -23.21
CA GLY A 77 -13.82 -1.69 -22.75
C GLY A 77 -12.46 -1.30 -22.21
N PHE A 78 -11.91 -2.15 -21.35
CA PHE A 78 -10.55 -2.02 -20.83
C PHE A 78 -9.55 -2.62 -21.83
N ILE A 79 -8.59 -1.81 -22.29
CA ILE A 79 -7.56 -2.21 -23.25
C ILE A 79 -6.24 -2.37 -22.51
N LEU A 80 -5.51 -3.46 -22.78
CA LEU A 80 -4.19 -3.71 -22.19
C LEU A 80 -3.25 -2.55 -22.52
N ALA A 81 -2.78 -1.86 -21.48
CA ALA A 81 -1.87 -0.73 -21.59
C ALA A 81 -0.43 -1.13 -21.25
N GLN A 82 -0.25 -1.99 -20.25
CA GLN A 82 1.07 -2.50 -19.86
C GLN A 82 0.95 -3.90 -19.27
N GLU A 83 1.74 -4.82 -19.80
CA GLU A 83 1.87 -6.20 -19.33
C GLU A 83 3.09 -6.33 -18.41
N ASN A 84 3.01 -7.20 -17.40
CA ASN A 84 4.13 -7.55 -16.52
C ASN A 84 4.87 -6.33 -15.92
N VAL A 85 4.09 -5.39 -15.40
CA VAL A 85 4.57 -4.17 -14.74
C VAL A 85 5.53 -4.54 -13.62
N ARG A 86 6.71 -3.94 -13.65
CA ARG A 86 7.72 -4.05 -12.61
C ARG A 86 7.93 -2.70 -11.94
N MET A 87 7.88 -2.70 -10.63
CA MET A 87 8.23 -1.55 -9.82
C MET A 87 9.74 -1.36 -9.86
N PRO A 88 10.25 -0.13 -10.04
CA PRO A 88 11.67 0.15 -9.88
C PRO A 88 12.17 -0.31 -8.50
N ASP A 89 13.39 -0.86 -8.43
CA ASP A 89 13.98 -1.37 -7.18
C ASP A 89 14.28 -0.25 -6.16
N ARG A 90 14.36 0.99 -6.62
CA ARG A 90 14.54 2.23 -5.85
C ARG A 90 13.82 3.41 -6.51
N GLY A 91 13.57 4.48 -5.75
CA GLY A 91 13.07 5.73 -6.29
C GLY A 91 13.17 6.88 -5.30
N LYS A 92 13.53 8.07 -5.78
CA LYS A 92 13.69 9.27 -4.95
C LYS A 92 12.37 10.02 -4.74
N MET A 93 11.35 9.29 -4.34
CA MET A 93 10.02 9.84 -4.06
C MET A 93 9.46 9.21 -2.80
N TYR A 94 8.90 10.03 -1.92
CA TYR A 94 8.16 9.53 -0.76
C TYR A 94 6.77 10.16 -0.70
N SER A 95 5.83 9.38 -0.19
CA SER A 95 4.42 9.74 -0.06
C SER A 95 3.94 9.51 1.36
N VAL A 96 3.72 10.59 2.10
CA VAL A 96 3.26 10.56 3.48
C VAL A 96 2.53 11.86 3.83
N ASN A 97 1.54 11.79 4.72
CA ASN A 97 0.94 12.99 5.31
C ASN A 97 1.85 13.55 6.41
N GLU A 98 2.81 14.40 6.05
CA GLU A 98 3.74 15.03 7.01
C GLU A 98 3.04 15.91 8.06
N GLY A 99 1.77 16.27 7.90
CA GLY A 99 1.00 16.95 8.95
C GLY A 99 0.91 16.14 10.26
N ASN A 100 1.14 14.83 10.21
CA ASN A 100 1.19 13.96 11.39
C ASN A 100 2.62 13.77 11.95
N TRP A 101 3.60 14.56 11.52
CA TRP A 101 5.02 14.43 11.88
C TRP A 101 5.29 14.07 13.34
N ASN A 102 4.75 14.87 14.27
CA ASN A 102 4.98 14.73 15.71
C ASN A 102 4.43 13.41 16.30
N SER A 103 3.54 12.73 15.57
CA SER A 103 2.96 11.45 15.97
C SER A 103 3.66 10.24 15.36
N PHE A 104 4.60 10.44 14.43
CA PHE A 104 5.28 9.34 13.76
C PHE A 104 6.27 8.65 14.69
N PRO A 105 6.49 7.33 14.53
CA PRO A 105 7.62 6.65 15.14
C PRO A 105 8.94 7.35 14.79
N ARG A 106 9.88 7.36 15.73
CA ARG A 106 11.18 8.03 15.56
C ARG A 106 11.92 7.57 14.31
N GLY A 107 11.91 6.26 14.00
CA GLY A 107 12.52 5.74 12.78
C GLY A 107 11.96 6.37 11.50
N ILE A 108 10.64 6.56 11.42
CA ILE A 108 10.02 7.25 10.27
C ILE A 108 10.42 8.72 10.22
N GLN A 109 10.46 9.42 11.36
CA GLN A 109 10.91 10.82 11.40
C GLN A 109 12.35 10.95 10.89
N GLU A 110 13.26 10.09 11.36
CA GLU A 110 14.66 10.11 10.93
C GLU A 110 14.84 9.71 9.47
N TYR A 111 14.06 8.74 8.97
CA TYR A 111 14.02 8.41 7.54
C TYR A 111 13.60 9.63 6.69
N LEU A 112 12.54 10.34 7.10
CA LEU A 112 12.06 11.52 6.38
C LEU A 112 13.03 12.71 6.48
N LYS A 113 13.77 12.87 7.58
CA LYS A 113 14.89 13.84 7.67
C LYS A 113 15.99 13.48 6.67
N TRP A 114 16.38 12.20 6.63
CA TRP A 114 17.38 11.71 5.69
C TRP A 114 16.95 11.92 4.24
N CYS A 115 15.69 11.65 3.89
CA CYS A 115 15.15 11.92 2.55
C CYS A 115 15.32 13.38 2.10
N LYS A 116 15.41 14.33 3.04
CA LYS A 116 15.58 15.77 2.77
C LYS A 116 17.03 16.23 2.81
N SER A 117 17.98 15.35 3.12
CA SER A 117 19.40 15.69 3.22
C SER A 117 20.06 15.72 1.84
N GLU A 118 21.19 16.42 1.74
CA GLU A 118 22.04 16.39 0.54
C GLU A 118 22.62 15.00 0.29
N GLU A 119 22.91 14.24 1.36
CA GLU A 119 23.45 12.87 1.29
C GLU A 119 22.52 11.92 0.52
N ALA A 120 21.22 11.97 0.79
CA ALA A 120 20.24 11.16 0.06
C ALA A 120 20.08 11.63 -1.41
N GLY A 121 20.47 12.87 -1.70
CA GLY A 121 20.07 13.64 -2.87
C GLY A 121 18.55 13.83 -2.85
N PRO A 122 18.06 15.02 -2.46
CA PRO A 122 16.76 15.21 -1.83
C PRO A 122 15.62 14.56 -2.60
N TYR A 123 14.82 13.78 -1.88
CA TYR A 123 13.68 13.08 -2.44
C TYR A 123 12.56 14.06 -2.75
N THR A 124 11.78 13.73 -3.77
CA THR A 124 10.58 14.47 -4.12
C THR A 124 9.41 14.02 -3.25
N ALA A 125 8.84 14.93 -2.47
CA ALA A 125 7.60 14.67 -1.74
C ALA A 125 6.39 14.69 -2.71
N ARG A 126 5.57 13.64 -2.67
CA ARG A 126 4.28 13.58 -3.39
C ARG A 126 3.27 12.87 -2.52
N TYR A 127 2.16 13.52 -2.19
CA TYR A 127 1.08 12.90 -1.43
C TYR A 127 -0.25 13.40 -1.98
N ILE A 128 -0.95 12.54 -2.71
CA ILE A 128 -2.26 12.84 -3.30
C ILE A 128 -3.35 12.75 -2.23
N GLY A 129 -3.18 11.82 -1.27
CA GLY A 129 -4.18 11.57 -0.22
C GLY A 129 -5.23 10.53 -0.63
N SER A 130 -4.95 9.72 -1.66
CA SER A 130 -5.67 8.49 -2.00
C SER A 130 -4.64 7.37 -2.07
N LEU A 131 -4.87 6.27 -1.36
CA LEU A 131 -3.97 5.12 -1.35
C LEU A 131 -3.76 4.60 -2.76
N VAL A 132 -4.84 4.43 -3.53
CA VAL A 132 -4.78 3.93 -4.90
C VAL A 132 -3.96 4.84 -5.80
N ALA A 133 -4.19 6.16 -5.74
CA ALA A 133 -3.48 7.11 -6.60
C ALA A 133 -1.98 7.21 -6.24
N ASP A 134 -1.66 7.27 -4.95
CA ASP A 134 -0.27 7.32 -4.48
C ASP A 134 0.47 6.00 -4.76
N PHE A 135 -0.18 4.85 -4.58
CA PHE A 135 0.40 3.55 -4.90
C PHE A 135 0.61 3.38 -6.41
N HIS A 136 -0.36 3.76 -7.25
CA HIS A 136 -0.24 3.68 -8.70
C HIS A 136 0.99 4.45 -9.23
N ARG A 137 1.21 5.67 -8.71
CA ARG A 137 2.43 6.44 -9.02
C ARG A 137 3.69 5.72 -8.53
N THR A 138 3.66 5.18 -7.31
CA THR A 138 4.79 4.45 -6.71
C THR A 138 5.14 3.20 -7.52
N LEU A 139 4.14 2.45 -7.99
CA LEU A 139 4.29 1.29 -8.86
C LEU A 139 5.04 1.64 -10.16
N LEU A 140 4.68 2.75 -10.81
CA LEU A 140 5.24 3.13 -12.11
C LEU A 140 6.58 3.88 -12.01
N ARG A 141 6.78 4.68 -10.96
CA ARG A 141 7.93 5.60 -10.84
C ARG A 141 8.94 5.18 -9.78
N GLY A 142 8.62 4.16 -8.98
CA GLY A 142 9.38 3.80 -7.79
C GLY A 142 9.21 4.82 -6.68
N GLY A 143 9.87 4.55 -5.56
CA GLY A 143 9.75 5.32 -4.33
C GLY A 143 8.93 4.57 -3.29
N ILE A 144 8.33 5.31 -2.37
CA ILE A 144 7.67 4.72 -1.20
C ILE A 144 6.40 5.45 -0.81
N PHE A 145 5.41 4.68 -0.35
CA PHE A 145 4.22 5.15 0.34
C PHE A 145 4.28 4.75 1.81
N LEU A 146 3.97 5.70 2.69
CA LEU A 146 4.01 5.54 4.13
C LEU A 146 2.67 5.99 4.72
N TYR A 147 2.03 5.07 5.44
CA TYR A 147 0.92 5.34 6.34
C TYR A 147 1.23 4.74 7.72
N PRO A 148 2.19 5.33 8.45
CA PRO A 148 2.62 4.82 9.75
C PRO A 148 1.50 4.97 10.80
N PRO A 149 1.66 4.35 11.99
CA PRO A 149 0.79 4.64 13.11
C PRO A 149 0.91 6.11 13.53
N THR A 150 -0.16 6.64 14.13
CA THR A 150 -0.21 7.99 14.68
C THR A 150 -0.87 7.97 16.06
N ALA A 151 -0.76 9.04 16.84
CA ALA A 151 -1.42 9.13 18.15
C ALA A 151 -2.94 8.89 18.08
N LYS A 152 -3.60 9.36 17.00
CA LYS A 152 -5.05 9.15 16.77
C LYS A 152 -5.38 7.77 16.21
N SER A 153 -4.40 7.04 15.68
CA SER A 153 -4.59 5.72 15.08
C SER A 153 -3.34 4.88 15.33
N PRO A 154 -3.16 4.38 16.57
CA PRO A 154 -1.95 3.66 16.97
C PRO A 154 -1.73 2.34 16.22
N SER A 155 -2.81 1.70 15.77
CA SER A 155 -2.76 0.51 14.90
C SER A 155 -2.81 0.86 13.41
N GLY A 156 -2.51 2.11 13.02
CA GLY A 156 -2.70 2.61 11.67
C GLY A 156 -4.17 2.89 11.32
N LYS A 157 -4.39 3.44 10.12
CA LYS A 157 -5.72 3.88 9.65
C LYS A 157 -6.29 3.02 8.53
N LEU A 158 -5.41 2.44 7.71
CA LEU A 158 -5.77 1.58 6.59
C LEU A 158 -6.22 0.23 7.13
N ARG A 159 -7.08 -0.47 6.41
CA ARG A 159 -7.60 -1.78 6.78
C ARG A 159 -6.79 -2.87 6.13
N LEU A 160 -6.56 -3.92 6.90
CA LEU A 160 -5.71 -5.03 6.47
C LEU A 160 -6.29 -5.68 5.21
N LEU A 161 -7.51 -6.21 5.32
CA LEU A 161 -8.12 -7.09 4.30
C LEU A 161 -8.43 -6.44 2.94
N TYR A 162 -8.84 -5.17 2.92
CA TYR A 162 -9.36 -4.53 1.70
C TYR A 162 -8.64 -3.23 1.32
N GLU A 163 -7.52 -2.93 1.98
CA GLU A 163 -6.61 -1.85 1.57
C GLU A 163 -5.16 -2.35 1.55
N ALA A 164 -4.64 -2.88 2.65
CA ALA A 164 -3.23 -3.24 2.76
C ALA A 164 -2.87 -4.54 2.02
N ASP A 165 -3.60 -5.63 2.25
CA ASP A 165 -3.35 -6.94 1.63
C ASP A 165 -3.37 -6.92 0.10
N PRO A 166 -4.40 -6.39 -0.59
CA PRO A 166 -4.41 -6.34 -2.05
C PRO A 166 -3.29 -5.45 -2.63
N ILE A 167 -2.98 -4.33 -1.97
CA ILE A 167 -1.88 -3.45 -2.40
C ILE A 167 -0.52 -4.11 -2.17
N ALA A 168 -0.34 -4.83 -1.06
CA ALA A 168 0.86 -5.61 -0.78
C ALA A 168 1.07 -6.72 -1.80
N PHE A 169 0.00 -7.44 -2.19
CA PHE A 169 0.11 -8.52 -3.18
C PHE A 169 0.55 -7.98 -4.54
N LEU A 170 -0.03 -6.87 -4.99
CA LEU A 170 0.42 -6.17 -6.20
C LEU A 170 1.87 -5.69 -6.10
N ALA A 171 2.27 -5.11 -4.96
CA ALA A 171 3.62 -4.60 -4.76
C ALA A 171 4.65 -5.72 -4.90
N GLU A 172 4.45 -6.85 -4.23
CA GLU A 172 5.36 -8.00 -4.29
C GLU A 172 5.41 -8.65 -5.68
N GLN A 173 4.26 -8.77 -6.36
CA GLN A 173 4.19 -9.26 -7.74
C GLN A 173 4.94 -8.34 -8.73
N ALA A 174 5.00 -7.04 -8.43
CA ALA A 174 5.78 -6.07 -9.18
C ALA A 174 7.27 -6.01 -8.76
N GLY A 175 7.72 -6.79 -7.78
CA GLY A 175 9.10 -6.77 -7.25
C GLY A 175 9.37 -5.71 -6.18
N GLY A 176 8.32 -5.08 -5.64
CA GLY A 176 8.37 -4.21 -4.47
C GLY A 176 8.24 -4.99 -3.16
N LYS A 177 8.04 -4.27 -2.05
CA LYS A 177 7.85 -4.83 -0.71
C LYS A 177 6.74 -4.10 0.04
N ALA A 178 6.08 -4.79 0.97
CA ALA A 178 5.07 -4.22 1.86
C ALA A 178 5.20 -4.74 3.31
N THR A 179 5.23 -3.83 4.27
CA THR A 179 5.38 -4.13 5.70
C THR A 179 4.52 -3.18 6.55
N ASP A 180 4.14 -3.57 7.75
CA ASP A 180 3.58 -2.64 8.74
C ASP A 180 4.67 -1.90 9.55
N GLY A 181 5.94 -2.17 9.23
CA GLY A 181 7.12 -1.68 9.93
C GLY A 181 7.77 -2.74 10.83
N GLN A 182 7.11 -3.87 11.05
CA GLN A 182 7.62 -5.01 11.83
C GLN A 182 7.39 -6.33 11.10
N VAL A 183 6.19 -6.55 10.58
CA VAL A 183 5.74 -7.79 9.94
C VAL A 183 5.37 -7.51 8.48
N ARG A 184 5.71 -8.46 7.60
CA ARG A 184 5.26 -8.47 6.21
C ARG A 184 3.73 -8.51 6.16
N ILE A 185 3.11 -7.62 5.37
CA ILE A 185 1.65 -7.44 5.36
C ILE A 185 0.93 -8.75 5.06
N LEU A 186 1.35 -9.48 4.03
CA LEU A 186 0.71 -10.71 3.56
C LEU A 186 0.79 -11.89 4.55
N ASP A 187 1.64 -11.80 5.57
CA ASP A 187 1.81 -12.84 6.59
C ASP A 187 0.99 -12.57 7.85
N LYS A 188 0.34 -11.41 7.96
CA LYS A 188 -0.51 -11.08 9.10
C LYS A 188 -1.77 -11.94 9.08
N GLN A 189 -2.10 -12.52 10.24
CA GLN A 189 -3.37 -13.22 10.45
C GLN A 189 -4.44 -12.20 10.87
N PRO A 190 -5.45 -11.91 10.03
CA PRO A 190 -6.53 -11.02 10.41
C PRO A 190 -7.35 -11.62 11.55
N THR A 191 -7.73 -10.76 12.50
CA THR A 191 -8.56 -11.11 13.67
C THR A 191 -9.96 -10.53 13.57
N SER A 192 -10.17 -9.54 12.70
CA SER A 192 -11.48 -8.93 12.46
C SER A 192 -11.58 -8.34 11.05
N LEU A 193 -12.82 -8.22 10.54
CA LEU A 193 -13.08 -7.70 9.19
C LEU A 193 -12.54 -6.28 8.97
N HIS A 194 -12.63 -5.43 10.00
CA HIS A 194 -12.23 -4.02 9.92
C HIS A 194 -10.90 -3.74 10.64
N GLU A 195 -10.07 -4.78 10.82
CA GLU A 195 -8.76 -4.64 11.42
C GLU A 195 -7.94 -3.59 10.66
N ARG A 196 -7.31 -2.69 11.41
CA ARG A 196 -6.44 -1.66 10.87
C ARG A 196 -4.98 -2.05 10.99
N THR A 197 -4.18 -1.59 10.03
CA THR A 197 -2.74 -1.78 10.03
C THR A 197 -2.03 -0.50 9.56
N PRO A 198 -0.82 -0.22 10.06
CA PRO A 198 0.13 0.62 9.33
C PRO A 198 0.49 -0.01 7.99
N LEU A 199 0.91 0.82 7.04
CA LEU A 199 1.39 0.35 5.74
C LEU A 199 2.61 1.14 5.29
N ILE A 200 3.68 0.42 4.97
CA ILE A 200 4.87 0.92 4.29
C ILE A 200 5.01 0.05 3.04
N VAL A 201 4.88 0.65 1.86
CA VAL A 201 4.86 -0.11 0.59
C VAL A 201 5.55 0.68 -0.52
N GLY A 202 6.32 -0.02 -1.36
CA GLY A 202 6.98 0.60 -2.50
C GLY A 202 8.18 -0.20 -2.98
N SER A 203 9.13 0.51 -3.60
CA SER A 203 10.39 -0.03 -4.08
C SER A 203 11.11 -0.79 -2.97
N ALA A 204 11.54 -2.02 -3.26
CA ALA A 204 12.09 -2.94 -2.25
C ALA A 204 13.21 -2.30 -1.41
N ARG A 205 14.18 -1.62 -2.06
CA ARG A 205 15.30 -0.97 -1.38
C ARG A 205 14.88 0.24 -0.54
N GLU A 206 13.78 0.90 -0.89
CA GLU A 206 13.27 2.03 -0.08
C GLU A 206 12.56 1.51 1.17
N VAL A 207 11.80 0.42 1.05
CA VAL A 207 11.16 -0.22 2.21
C VAL A 207 12.21 -0.79 3.17
N GLU A 208 13.23 -1.48 2.66
CA GLU A 208 14.36 -1.98 3.46
C GLU A 208 15.06 -0.84 4.21
N ARG A 209 15.26 0.31 3.56
CA ARG A 209 15.83 1.48 4.22
C ARG A 209 14.96 1.98 5.35
N VAL A 210 13.64 2.08 5.15
CA VAL A 210 12.75 2.45 6.25
C VAL A 210 12.85 1.47 7.41
N GLU A 211 12.90 0.16 7.15
CA GLU A 211 13.09 -0.85 8.18
C GLU A 211 14.42 -0.69 8.93
N GLU A 212 15.51 -0.33 8.24
CA GLU A 212 16.80 -0.02 8.88
C GLU A 212 16.69 1.17 9.84
N PHE A 213 16.04 2.26 9.43
CA PHE A 213 15.79 3.41 10.31
C PHE A 213 14.88 3.01 11.48
N MET A 214 13.83 2.23 11.24
CA MET A 214 12.94 1.75 12.30
C MET A 214 13.69 0.92 13.33
N ARG A 215 14.55 -0.02 12.91
CA ARG A 215 15.41 -0.81 13.82
C ARG A 215 16.40 0.07 14.57
N LYS A 216 17.12 0.95 13.88
CA LYS A 216 18.16 1.82 14.46
C LYS A 216 17.60 2.74 15.56
N TYR A 217 16.34 3.18 15.42
CA TYR A 217 15.72 4.11 16.35
C TYR A 217 14.61 3.50 17.22
N ALA A 218 14.50 2.16 17.28
CA ALA A 218 13.51 1.45 18.10
C ALA A 218 13.76 1.62 19.62
N GLU A 219 15.03 1.80 20.03
CA GLU A 219 15.45 1.80 21.45
C GLU A 219 16.09 3.12 21.91
N ALA A 220 16.18 4.12 21.04
CA ALA A 220 16.82 5.38 21.41
C ALA A 220 15.92 6.12 22.43
N PRO A 221 16.39 6.39 23.66
CA PRO A 221 15.57 7.01 24.70
C PRO A 221 14.92 8.27 24.16
N VAL A 222 13.65 8.47 24.50
CA VAL A 222 13.01 9.80 24.42
C VAL A 222 13.82 10.68 25.37
N GLY A 223 14.81 11.38 24.83
CA GLY A 223 15.64 12.30 25.60
C GLY A 223 14.72 13.34 26.26
N GLY A 224 14.89 13.48 27.58
CA GLY A 224 14.17 14.44 28.42
C GLY A 224 14.59 15.88 28.22
#